data_AF-A0A9P5PLG8-F1
#
_entry.id   AF-A0A9P5PLG8-F1
#
_cell.length_a   1.000
_cell.length_b   1.000
_cell.length_c   1.000
_cell.angle_alpha   90.00
_cell.angle_beta   90.00
_cell.angle_gamma   90.00
#
_symmetry.space_group_name_H-M   'P 1'
#
loop_
_entity.id
_entity.type
_entity.pdbx_description
1 polymer ?
#
loop_
_entity_poly.entity_id
_entity_poly.type
_entity_poly.pdbx_seq_one_letter_code
_entity_poly.pdbx_strand_id
1 'polypeptide(L)'
;MLRDRNVVPTNCYGSTRSALNSEALSNDLALYLQSRGKYICAQDVVDYLVLPEGRRHHGLKKGVKLRAATEWLKRMGYCWRKTPRGQYVDGHERVDVVFYRQNVFLPAMSSIEHRTRAWILTHLNYLGPLPPNRLVVIWFHDESTFYANDRREVVWSHKDAKATPHAKGEGPSFMIADFVSADYGWLRAQTTDENARVYFKAGEVFIHSYLFVFVNHFLRTTRAMDILAHDYSDEEHWFVFDNATTHRKRHDDALSARRMPKNPSPYPKLANDPDTNFGIHRSLLGPDGKVVYETKTVQPHRKKGTLKTDPVPEKKQRRVPKTTWLPMQDTNFTKTLPDVSLSSSRHFTSSSSGHFKGMSTILQERGFLKVEDLKAECSGFNCPPGEISCCCRRLLYSQPDFMNVNSGFHVLFLPKFHSAKRFYRMLPASSKEEYLELNVKAALESVSLTTMRQ
;
A
#
# COMPACT_ATOMS: atom_id res chain seq x y z
N MET A 1 -43.14 -4.66 26.13
CA MET A 1 -42.36 -3.42 26.32
C MET A 1 -41.86 -3.39 27.76
N LEU A 2 -40.55 -3.51 27.98
CA LEU A 2 -39.92 -3.26 29.29
C LEU A 2 -39.69 -1.74 29.39
N ARG A 3 -40.27 -1.11 30.42
CA ARG A 3 -40.39 0.36 30.55
C ARG A 3 -39.14 1.08 31.06
N ASP A 4 -38.06 0.37 31.39
CA ASP A 4 -36.79 1.01 31.78
C ASP A 4 -35.60 0.09 31.46
N ARG A 5 -34.54 0.64 30.83
CA ARG A 5 -33.33 -0.09 30.42
C ARG A 5 -32.24 -0.09 31.51
N ASN A 6 -32.40 0.69 32.57
CA ASN A 6 -31.42 0.79 33.65
C ASN A 6 -31.75 -0.07 34.89
N VAL A 7 -32.91 -0.74 34.90
CA VAL A 7 -33.29 -1.67 35.97
C VAL A 7 -32.89 -3.08 35.55
N VAL A 8 -31.73 -3.54 36.02
CA VAL A 8 -31.31 -4.94 35.86
C VAL A 8 -32.17 -5.80 36.80
N PRO A 9 -32.84 -6.86 36.32
CA PRO A 9 -33.57 -7.77 37.18
C PRO A 9 -32.59 -8.45 38.16
N THR A 10 -32.76 -8.20 39.45
CA THR A 10 -32.02 -8.92 40.49
C THR A 10 -32.56 -10.34 40.54
N ASN A 11 -31.72 -11.34 40.25
CA ASN A 11 -32.09 -12.74 40.34
C ASN A 11 -32.43 -13.11 41.79
N CYS A 12 -33.70 -13.38 42.08
CA CYS A 12 -34.21 -13.78 43.41
C CYS A 12 -34.00 -15.27 43.71
N TYR A 13 -33.45 -16.05 42.77
CA TYR A 13 -33.17 -17.47 42.96
C TYR A 13 -31.67 -17.72 43.12
N GLY A 14 -31.24 -17.92 44.37
CA GLY A 14 -30.05 -18.67 44.80
C GLY A 14 -28.69 -18.22 44.25
N SER A 15 -27.71 -17.99 45.13
CA SER A 15 -26.32 -17.83 44.66
C SER A 15 -25.87 -19.12 43.96
N THR A 16 -25.68 -19.06 42.65
CA THR A 16 -24.98 -20.13 41.94
C THR A 16 -23.56 -20.15 42.47
N ARG A 17 -23.23 -21.14 43.31
CA ARG A 17 -21.87 -21.37 43.82
C ARG A 17 -20.96 -21.68 42.64
N SER A 18 -20.30 -20.65 42.12
CA SER A 18 -19.25 -20.80 41.11
C SER A 18 -18.03 -21.44 41.76
N ALA A 19 -17.39 -22.38 41.08
CA ALA A 19 -16.16 -23.01 41.57
C ALA A 19 -15.05 -21.97 41.87
N LEU A 20 -15.00 -20.87 41.12
CA LEU A 20 -14.12 -19.72 41.38
C LEU A 20 -14.29 -19.08 42.78
N ASN A 21 -15.36 -19.38 43.51
CA ASN A 21 -15.50 -18.92 44.90
C ASN A 21 -14.50 -19.62 45.85
N SER A 22 -13.86 -20.70 45.41
CA SER A 22 -12.74 -21.32 46.11
C SER A 22 -11.51 -20.42 45.97
N GLU A 23 -11.02 -19.92 47.10
CA GLU A 23 -9.81 -19.09 47.17
C GLU A 23 -8.58 -19.82 46.62
N ALA A 24 -8.46 -21.13 46.91
CA ALA A 24 -7.40 -21.98 46.36
C ALA A 24 -7.43 -22.01 44.82
N LEU A 25 -8.60 -22.26 44.22
CA LEU A 25 -8.75 -22.28 42.76
C LEU A 25 -8.49 -20.90 42.14
N SER A 26 -8.96 -19.83 42.78
CA SER A 26 -8.73 -18.47 42.30
C SER A 26 -7.24 -18.10 42.32
N ASN A 27 -6.52 -18.49 43.38
CA ASN A 27 -5.09 -18.18 43.53
C ASN A 27 -4.23 -19.02 42.58
N ASP A 28 -4.50 -20.33 42.44
CA ASP A 28 -3.75 -21.20 41.54
C ASP A 28 -3.98 -20.81 40.07
N LEU A 29 -5.22 -20.46 39.72
CA LEU A 29 -5.53 -19.93 38.40
C LEU A 29 -4.86 -18.57 38.16
N ALA A 30 -4.78 -17.69 39.17
CA ALA A 30 -4.06 -16.42 39.05
C ALA A 30 -2.56 -16.63 38.82
N LEU A 31 -1.93 -17.55 39.55
CA LEU A 31 -0.51 -17.90 39.38
C LEU A 31 -0.24 -18.49 37.99
N TYR A 32 -1.12 -19.39 37.53
CA TYR A 32 -1.04 -19.94 36.17
C TYR A 32 -1.19 -18.85 35.10
N LEU A 33 -2.16 -17.95 35.23
CA LEU A 33 -2.34 -16.86 34.27
C LEU A 33 -1.16 -15.87 34.30
N GLN A 34 -0.53 -15.66 35.45
CA GLN A 34 0.70 -14.88 35.56
C GLN A 34 1.89 -15.56 34.86
N SER A 35 2.04 -16.87 34.98
CA SER A 35 3.14 -17.62 34.32
C SER A 35 3.00 -17.65 32.79
N ARG A 36 1.76 -17.56 32.27
CA ARG A 36 1.46 -17.39 30.84
C ARG A 36 1.83 -16.00 30.29
N GLY A 37 2.16 -15.06 31.18
CA GLY A 37 2.59 -13.71 30.81
C GLY A 37 1.45 -12.80 30.37
N LYS A 38 1.78 -11.80 29.54
CA LYS A 38 0.88 -10.67 29.24
C LYS A 38 -0.35 -11.05 28.39
N TYR A 39 -0.29 -12.13 27.60
CA TYR A 39 -1.24 -12.40 26.53
C TYR A 39 -2.19 -13.56 26.84
N ILE A 40 -2.77 -13.57 28.04
CA ILE A 40 -3.79 -14.55 28.42
C ILE A 40 -5.11 -14.36 27.66
N CYS A 41 -5.87 -15.42 27.52
CA CYS A 41 -7.22 -15.44 26.98
C CYS A 41 -8.11 -16.39 27.80
N ALA A 42 -9.42 -16.37 27.53
CA ALA A 42 -10.36 -17.25 28.24
C ALA A 42 -10.09 -18.75 27.97
N GLN A 43 -9.42 -19.08 26.85
CA GLN A 43 -9.02 -20.45 26.57
C GLN A 43 -7.93 -20.94 27.52
N ASP A 44 -6.99 -20.09 27.96
CA ASP A 44 -5.96 -20.47 28.94
C ASP A 44 -6.58 -20.93 30.27
N VAL A 45 -7.70 -20.34 30.67
CA VAL A 45 -8.46 -20.76 31.85
C VAL A 45 -9.11 -22.13 31.64
N VAL A 46 -9.62 -22.40 30.44
CA VAL A 46 -10.18 -23.71 30.09
C VAL A 46 -9.07 -24.76 30.09
N ASP A 47 -7.93 -24.45 29.48
CA ASP A 47 -6.79 -25.34 29.32
C ASP A 47 -6.17 -25.71 30.68
N TYR A 48 -6.03 -24.74 31.60
CA TYR A 48 -5.58 -24.98 32.98
C TYR A 48 -6.40 -26.07 33.68
N LEU A 49 -7.72 -26.05 33.50
CA LEU A 49 -8.65 -26.98 34.15
C LEU A 49 -8.72 -28.34 33.45
N VAL A 50 -8.05 -28.48 32.30
CA VAL A 50 -7.88 -29.76 31.61
C VAL A 50 -6.57 -30.44 32.03
N LEU A 51 -5.57 -29.68 32.49
CA LEU A 51 -4.28 -30.23 32.94
C LEU A 51 -4.45 -31.19 34.14
N PRO A 52 -3.65 -32.27 34.22
CA PRO A 52 -3.70 -33.24 35.33
C PRO A 52 -3.53 -32.60 36.71
N GLU A 53 -2.72 -31.54 36.81
CA GLU A 53 -2.49 -30.76 38.03
C GLU A 53 -3.73 -29.95 38.44
N GLY A 54 -4.36 -29.23 37.50
CA GLY A 54 -5.55 -28.42 37.76
C GLY A 54 -6.81 -29.23 38.08
N ARG A 55 -6.94 -30.45 37.52
CA ARG A 55 -8.06 -31.36 37.86
C ARG A 55 -7.93 -31.98 39.24
N ARG A 56 -6.71 -32.35 39.66
CA ARG A 56 -6.47 -33.06 40.92
C ARG A 56 -6.62 -32.16 42.15
N HIS A 57 -6.28 -30.86 42.06
CA HIS A 57 -6.36 -29.95 43.21
C HIS A 57 -7.75 -29.38 43.52
N HIS A 58 -8.67 -29.34 42.57
CA HIS A 58 -9.96 -28.63 42.77
C HIS A 58 -11.23 -29.46 42.55
N GLY A 59 -11.10 -30.77 42.28
CA GLY A 59 -12.23 -31.72 42.33
C GLY A 59 -13.38 -31.47 41.34
N LEU A 60 -13.12 -30.79 40.21
CA LEU A 60 -14.14 -30.44 39.24
C LEU A 60 -14.55 -31.64 38.38
N LYS A 61 -15.83 -32.04 38.47
CA LYS A 61 -16.39 -33.19 37.73
C LYS A 61 -16.62 -32.93 36.23
N LYS A 62 -16.66 -31.66 35.79
CA LYS A 62 -16.88 -31.25 34.40
C LYS A 62 -15.98 -30.07 34.06
N GLY A 63 -15.49 -30.03 32.80
CA GLY A 63 -14.73 -28.89 32.28
C GLY A 63 -15.55 -27.61 32.24
N VAL A 64 -14.87 -26.47 32.38
CA VAL A 64 -15.50 -25.14 32.33
C VAL A 64 -15.68 -24.73 30.86
N LYS A 65 -16.88 -24.22 30.53
CA LYS A 65 -17.16 -23.68 29.19
C LYS A 65 -16.47 -22.32 29.01
N LEU A 66 -16.08 -21.98 27.79
CA LEU A 66 -15.42 -20.70 27.45
C LEU A 66 -16.15 -19.46 28.01
N ARG A 67 -17.49 -19.45 27.95
CA ARG A 67 -18.31 -18.36 28.52
C ARG A 67 -18.12 -18.21 30.02
N ALA A 68 -18.04 -19.31 30.76
CA ALA A 68 -17.80 -19.28 32.20
C ALA A 68 -16.36 -18.83 32.50
N ALA A 69 -15.38 -19.26 31.72
CA ALA A 69 -14.00 -18.77 31.81
C ALA A 69 -13.88 -17.25 31.56
N THR A 70 -14.62 -16.70 30.59
CA THR A 70 -14.67 -15.25 30.36
C THR A 70 -15.25 -14.50 31.55
N GLU A 71 -16.32 -15.01 32.16
CA GLU A 71 -16.90 -14.42 33.37
C GLU A 71 -15.95 -14.55 34.57
N TRP A 72 -15.17 -15.63 34.66
CA TRP A 72 -14.16 -15.79 35.71
C TRP A 72 -13.05 -14.75 35.59
N LEU A 73 -12.54 -14.49 34.38
CA LEU A 73 -11.56 -13.42 34.14
C LEU A 73 -12.08 -12.06 34.60
N LYS A 74 -13.33 -11.70 34.26
CA LYS A 74 -13.96 -10.46 34.73
C LYS A 74 -14.04 -10.39 36.26
N ARG A 75 -14.45 -11.48 36.90
CA ARG A 75 -14.59 -11.57 38.37
C ARG A 75 -13.25 -11.52 39.10
N MET A 76 -12.19 -12.04 38.49
CA MET A 76 -10.80 -11.91 38.96
C MET A 76 -10.21 -10.52 38.68
N GLY A 77 -11.02 -9.56 38.19
CA GLY A 77 -10.59 -8.18 37.97
C GLY A 77 -9.87 -7.92 36.64
N TYR A 78 -9.84 -8.88 35.72
CA TYR A 78 -9.32 -8.65 34.38
C TYR A 78 -10.38 -7.93 33.52
N CYS A 79 -9.96 -6.89 32.78
CA CYS A 79 -10.83 -6.16 31.86
C CYS A 79 -10.27 -6.16 30.43
N TRP A 80 -11.14 -6.37 29.43
CA TRP A 80 -10.78 -6.21 28.02
C TRP A 80 -10.92 -4.74 27.61
N ARG A 81 -9.80 -4.02 27.45
CA ARG A 81 -9.80 -2.61 27.04
C ARG A 81 -8.71 -2.33 26.00
N LYS A 82 -9.01 -1.42 25.07
CA LYS A 82 -8.05 -0.87 24.11
C LYS A 82 -7.35 0.33 24.74
N THR A 83 -6.02 0.40 24.65
CA THR A 83 -5.27 1.61 25.01
C THR A 83 -5.64 2.72 24.02
N PRO A 84 -6.09 3.91 24.46
CA PRO A 84 -6.52 4.95 23.54
C PRO A 84 -5.32 5.48 22.74
N ARG A 85 -5.44 5.44 21.41
CA ARG A 85 -4.53 6.09 20.46
C ARG A 85 -5.37 6.79 19.40
N GLY A 86 -5.05 8.05 19.10
CA GLY A 86 -5.66 8.79 18.00
C GLY A 86 -5.14 8.25 16.68
N GLN A 87 -6.02 7.68 15.86
CA GLN A 87 -5.67 7.10 14.56
C GLN A 87 -6.40 7.86 13.44
N TYR A 88 -5.78 7.88 12.26
CA TYR A 88 -6.17 8.63 11.07
C TYR A 88 -7.64 8.37 10.68
N VAL A 89 -8.38 9.44 10.41
CA VAL A 89 -9.76 9.35 9.91
C VAL A 89 -9.71 8.99 8.43
N ASP A 90 -10.53 8.01 8.07
CA ASP A 90 -10.48 7.34 6.80
C ASP A 90 -11.14 8.17 5.68
N GLY A 91 -10.42 8.35 4.56
CA GLY A 91 -10.85 9.17 3.42
C GLY A 91 -11.75 8.45 2.42
N HIS A 92 -12.27 7.26 2.74
CA HIS A 92 -13.08 6.42 1.84
C HIS A 92 -14.38 7.12 1.40
N GLU A 93 -14.89 8.07 2.18
CA GLU A 93 -16.11 8.82 1.87
C GLU A 93 -15.88 10.04 0.98
N ARG A 94 -14.64 10.32 0.57
CA ARG A 94 -14.38 11.41 -0.37
C ARG A 94 -15.12 11.16 -1.69
N VAL A 95 -15.71 12.22 -2.23
CA VAL A 95 -16.55 12.18 -3.44
C VAL A 95 -15.82 11.54 -4.63
N ASP A 96 -14.52 11.82 -4.82
CA ASP A 96 -13.72 11.24 -5.89
C ASP A 96 -13.47 9.73 -5.71
N VAL A 97 -13.27 9.28 -4.46
CA VAL A 97 -13.10 7.86 -4.13
C VAL A 97 -14.41 7.10 -4.32
N VAL A 98 -15.53 7.66 -3.85
CA VAL A 98 -16.87 7.08 -4.03
C VAL A 98 -17.23 7.01 -5.51
N PHE A 99 -16.94 8.07 -6.28
CA PHE A 99 -17.19 8.08 -7.72
C PHE A 99 -16.42 6.98 -8.44
N TYR A 100 -15.12 6.83 -8.19
CA TYR A 100 -14.32 5.77 -8.80
C TYR A 100 -14.82 4.39 -8.40
N ARG A 101 -15.12 4.19 -7.11
CA ARG A 101 -15.68 2.93 -6.62
C ARG A 101 -16.96 2.56 -7.36
N GLN A 102 -17.90 3.50 -7.46
CA GLN A 102 -19.23 3.24 -8.00
C GLN A 102 -19.26 3.12 -9.52
N ASN A 103 -18.45 3.89 -10.24
CA ASN A 103 -18.54 4.03 -11.70
C ASN A 103 -17.43 3.31 -12.45
N VAL A 104 -16.35 2.89 -11.78
CA VAL A 104 -15.21 2.21 -12.42
C VAL A 104 -14.95 0.86 -11.78
N PHE A 105 -14.65 0.84 -10.49
CA PHE A 105 -14.23 -0.39 -9.81
C PHE A 105 -15.33 -1.45 -9.77
N LEU A 106 -16.51 -1.13 -9.23
CA LEU A 106 -17.61 -2.09 -9.11
C LEU A 106 -18.11 -2.59 -10.47
N PRO A 107 -18.33 -1.73 -11.50
CA PRO A 107 -18.72 -2.21 -12.83
C PRO A 107 -17.66 -3.10 -13.48
N ALA A 108 -16.37 -2.78 -13.32
CA ALA A 108 -15.29 -3.59 -13.88
C ALA A 108 -15.17 -4.95 -13.18
N MET A 109 -15.33 -5.01 -11.86
CA MET A 109 -15.36 -6.29 -11.12
C MET A 109 -16.58 -7.13 -11.51
N SER A 110 -17.75 -6.51 -11.65
CA SER A 110 -18.97 -7.20 -12.06
C SER A 110 -18.88 -7.75 -13.50
N SER A 111 -18.22 -7.02 -14.41
CA SER A 111 -18.07 -7.47 -15.80
C SER A 111 -17.21 -8.73 -15.94
N ILE A 112 -16.27 -8.97 -15.02
CA ILE A 112 -15.40 -10.15 -15.03
C ILE A 112 -15.85 -11.25 -14.09
N GLU A 113 -16.83 -11.01 -13.22
CA GLU A 113 -17.28 -11.95 -12.18
C GLU A 113 -17.55 -13.35 -12.73
N HIS A 114 -18.25 -13.43 -13.87
CA HIS A 114 -18.57 -14.69 -14.57
C HIS A 114 -17.37 -15.43 -15.17
N ARG A 115 -16.20 -14.79 -15.24
CA ARG A 115 -14.91 -15.38 -15.69
C ARG A 115 -13.93 -15.62 -14.54
N THR A 116 -14.31 -15.26 -13.30
CA THR A 116 -13.50 -15.48 -12.09
C THR A 116 -13.97 -16.72 -11.34
N ARG A 117 -13.07 -17.35 -10.57
CA ARG A 117 -13.45 -18.46 -9.69
C ARG A 117 -14.18 -17.92 -8.46
N ALA A 118 -15.37 -18.45 -8.18
CA ALA A 118 -16.10 -18.15 -6.95
C ALA A 118 -15.57 -19.02 -5.80
N TRP A 119 -14.88 -18.41 -4.84
CA TRP A 119 -14.42 -19.09 -3.63
C TRP A 119 -15.44 -18.88 -2.51
N ILE A 120 -16.34 -19.86 -2.30
CA ILE A 120 -17.34 -19.81 -1.22
C ILE A 120 -16.79 -20.54 0.01
N LEU A 121 -16.77 -19.87 1.17
CA LEU A 121 -16.28 -20.37 2.47
C LEU A 121 -16.82 -21.76 2.87
N THR A 122 -18.07 -22.08 2.52
CA THR A 122 -18.70 -23.37 2.84
C THR A 122 -18.36 -24.48 1.85
N HIS A 123 -17.77 -24.14 0.70
CA HIS A 123 -17.55 -25.04 -0.42
C HIS A 123 -16.20 -24.80 -1.11
N LEU A 124 -15.10 -24.77 -0.34
CA LEU A 124 -13.74 -24.65 -0.89
C LEU A 124 -13.38 -25.73 -1.93
N ASN A 125 -14.13 -26.83 -1.96
CA ASN A 125 -13.98 -27.93 -2.93
C ASN A 125 -14.96 -27.87 -4.11
N TYR A 126 -15.92 -26.96 -4.09
CA TYR A 126 -16.88 -26.77 -5.17
C TYR A 126 -16.44 -25.56 -5.98
N LEU A 127 -15.49 -25.80 -6.89
CA LEU A 127 -15.31 -24.91 -8.02
C LEU A 127 -16.67 -24.87 -8.72
N GLY A 128 -17.29 -23.69 -8.81
CA GLY A 128 -18.41 -23.50 -9.73
C GLY A 128 -18.01 -23.96 -11.14
N PRO A 129 -18.97 -24.19 -12.05
CA PRO A 129 -18.66 -24.59 -13.41
C PRO A 129 -17.59 -23.66 -13.99
N LEU A 130 -16.49 -24.25 -14.50
CA LEU A 130 -15.42 -23.48 -15.11
C LEU A 130 -16.02 -22.63 -16.24
N PRO A 131 -15.78 -21.31 -16.26
CA PRO A 131 -16.23 -20.46 -17.35
C PRO A 131 -15.76 -21.02 -18.69
N PRO A 132 -16.60 -21.01 -19.74
CA PRO A 132 -16.23 -21.48 -21.07
C PRO A 132 -15.17 -20.58 -21.76
N ASN A 133 -14.92 -19.39 -21.22
CA ASN A 133 -13.95 -18.42 -21.71
C ASN A 133 -12.65 -18.48 -20.89
N ARG A 134 -11.60 -17.80 -21.41
CA ARG A 134 -10.35 -17.54 -20.68
C ARG A 134 -10.64 -17.01 -19.27
N LEU A 135 -10.16 -17.74 -18.27
CA LEU A 135 -10.33 -17.43 -16.85
C LEU A 135 -9.63 -16.12 -16.50
N VAL A 136 -10.24 -15.33 -15.63
CA VAL A 136 -9.65 -14.11 -15.08
C VAL A 136 -9.16 -14.37 -13.67
N VAL A 137 -7.87 -14.13 -13.43
CA VAL A 137 -7.22 -14.21 -12.11
C VAL A 137 -6.90 -12.81 -11.63
N ILE A 138 -7.31 -12.52 -10.39
CA ILE A 138 -7.16 -11.19 -9.78
C ILE A 138 -6.01 -11.23 -8.79
N TRP A 139 -5.04 -10.33 -9.00
CA TRP A 139 -3.85 -10.17 -8.17
C TRP A 139 -3.93 -8.85 -7.39
N PHE A 140 -4.11 -8.96 -6.08
CA PHE A 140 -4.08 -7.81 -5.17
C PHE A 140 -2.65 -7.52 -4.74
N HIS A 141 -2.26 -6.26 -4.81
CA HIS A 141 -0.96 -5.77 -4.35
C HIS A 141 -1.13 -4.78 -3.22
N ASP A 142 -0.30 -4.92 -2.18
CA ASP A 142 -0.21 -3.98 -1.07
C ASP A 142 1.21 -3.88 -0.53
N GLU A 143 1.51 -2.76 0.14
CA GLU A 143 2.75 -2.52 0.85
C GLU A 143 2.52 -2.43 2.35
N SER A 144 3.09 -3.39 3.08
CA SER A 144 2.92 -3.49 4.53
C SER A 144 4.22 -3.21 5.26
N THR A 145 4.20 -2.18 6.11
CA THR A 145 5.28 -1.89 7.06
C THR A 145 5.04 -2.59 8.39
N PHE A 146 6.04 -3.34 8.84
CA PHE A 146 6.14 -4.00 10.14
C PHE A 146 7.12 -3.25 11.01
N TYR A 147 6.68 -2.84 12.19
CA TYR A 147 7.53 -2.13 13.14
C TYR A 147 7.95 -3.07 14.27
N ALA A 148 9.19 -2.97 14.72
CA ALA A 148 9.72 -3.76 15.82
C ALA A 148 8.82 -3.74 17.06
N ASN A 149 8.22 -2.57 17.36
CA ASN A 149 7.33 -2.36 18.49
C ASN A 149 5.83 -2.50 18.16
N ASP A 150 5.44 -2.84 16.92
CA ASP A 150 4.04 -3.17 16.58
C ASP A 150 3.68 -4.54 17.17
N ARG A 151 3.12 -4.51 18.38
CA ARG A 151 2.75 -5.69 19.17
C ARG A 151 1.29 -5.61 19.58
N ARG A 152 0.78 -6.70 20.16
CA ARG A 152 -0.56 -6.70 20.75
C ARG A 152 -0.65 -5.66 21.87
N GLU A 153 -1.43 -4.62 21.61
CA GLU A 153 -1.68 -3.54 22.58
C GLU A 153 -2.85 -3.87 23.53
N VAL A 154 -3.76 -4.74 23.10
CA VAL A 154 -4.92 -5.15 23.88
C VAL A 154 -4.57 -6.41 24.66
N VAL A 155 -4.61 -6.31 25.98
CA VAL A 155 -4.29 -7.40 26.91
C VAL A 155 -5.27 -7.42 28.06
N TRP A 156 -5.50 -8.60 28.64
CA TRP A 156 -6.16 -8.71 29.92
C TRP A 156 -5.15 -8.34 31.02
N SER A 157 -5.25 -7.13 31.56
CA SER A 157 -4.42 -6.70 32.69
C SER A 157 -5.15 -6.87 34.01
N HIS A 158 -4.47 -7.39 35.03
CA HIS A 158 -4.96 -7.39 36.40
C HIS A 158 -5.05 -5.95 36.93
N LYS A 159 -5.96 -5.68 37.88
CA LYS A 159 -6.16 -4.35 38.48
C LYS A 159 -4.91 -3.77 39.14
N ASP A 160 -4.05 -4.63 39.68
CA ASP A 160 -2.81 -4.23 40.37
C ASP A 160 -1.57 -4.25 39.45
N ALA A 161 -1.76 -4.45 38.14
CA ALA A 161 -0.66 -4.49 37.19
C ALA A 161 -0.01 -3.09 37.09
N LYS A 162 1.27 -3.00 37.45
CA LYS A 162 2.07 -1.78 37.28
C LYS A 162 2.30 -1.50 35.80
N ALA A 163 2.24 -0.22 35.42
CA ALA A 163 2.52 0.20 34.05
C ALA A 163 3.96 -0.18 33.66
N THR A 164 4.10 -1.05 32.67
CA THR A 164 5.42 -1.41 32.14
C THR A 164 5.88 -0.31 31.16
N PRO A 165 7.08 0.27 31.34
CA PRO A 165 7.63 1.22 30.38
C PRO A 165 7.76 0.58 28.99
N HIS A 166 7.26 1.28 27.97
CA HIS A 166 7.44 0.88 26.58
C HIS A 166 8.57 1.68 25.94
N ALA A 167 9.32 1.04 25.04
CA ALA A 167 10.30 1.74 24.23
C ALA A 167 9.60 2.89 23.47
N LYS A 168 10.21 4.07 23.48
CA LYS A 168 9.67 5.25 22.81
C LYS A 168 9.75 5.07 21.29
N GLY A 169 8.63 5.30 20.60
CA GLY A 169 8.53 5.18 19.13
C GLY A 169 8.29 3.76 18.64
N GLU A 170 8.16 3.60 17.31
CA GLU A 170 7.79 2.32 16.68
C GLU A 170 9.00 1.36 16.53
N GLY A 171 10.22 1.85 16.76
CA GLY A 171 11.45 1.08 16.57
C GLY A 171 11.82 0.92 15.08
N PRO A 172 12.82 0.07 14.75
CA PRO A 172 13.15 -0.25 13.37
C PRO A 172 11.94 -0.79 12.60
N SER A 173 11.84 -0.44 11.32
CA SER A 173 10.77 -0.89 10.44
C SER A 173 11.28 -1.82 9.35
N PHE A 174 10.41 -2.69 8.87
CA PHE A 174 10.68 -3.60 7.79
C PHE A 174 9.43 -3.63 6.90
N MET A 175 9.59 -3.23 5.64
CA MET A 175 8.47 -3.12 4.71
C MET A 175 8.52 -4.24 3.68
N ILE A 176 7.37 -4.71 3.26
CA ILE A 176 7.20 -5.73 2.23
C ILE A 176 6.20 -5.27 1.22
N ALA A 177 6.43 -5.65 -0.03
CA ALA A 177 5.44 -5.60 -1.09
C ALA A 177 5.34 -6.98 -1.77
N ASP A 178 4.13 -7.41 -2.08
CA ASP A 178 3.87 -8.67 -2.79
C ASP A 178 2.50 -8.66 -3.48
N PHE A 179 2.28 -9.64 -4.37
CA PHE A 179 1.00 -9.90 -5.02
C PHE A 179 0.34 -11.14 -4.44
N VAL A 180 -0.97 -11.09 -4.25
CA VAL A 180 -1.77 -12.20 -3.72
C VAL A 180 -3.04 -12.42 -4.55
N SER A 181 -3.37 -13.68 -4.82
CA SER A 181 -4.60 -14.11 -5.47
C SER A 181 -5.32 -15.15 -4.61
N ALA A 182 -6.65 -15.18 -4.68
CA ALA A 182 -7.44 -16.24 -4.05
C ALA A 182 -7.26 -17.61 -4.73
N ASP A 183 -6.83 -17.61 -5.99
CA ASP A 183 -6.57 -18.81 -6.78
C ASP A 183 -5.27 -19.49 -6.35
N TYR A 184 -4.18 -18.71 -6.30
CA TYR A 184 -2.80 -19.21 -6.17
C TYR A 184 -2.08 -18.79 -4.88
N GLY A 185 -2.64 -17.86 -4.12
CA GLY A 185 -2.00 -17.28 -2.96
C GLY A 185 -0.94 -16.26 -3.37
N TRP A 186 0.24 -16.33 -2.76
CA TRP A 186 1.35 -15.44 -3.10
C TRP A 186 1.85 -15.70 -4.52
N LEU A 187 2.15 -14.67 -5.31
CA LEU A 187 2.64 -14.83 -6.68
C LEU A 187 4.04 -15.48 -6.70
N ARG A 188 4.12 -16.66 -7.32
CA ARG A 188 5.33 -17.46 -7.50
C ARG A 188 5.39 -18.01 -8.92
N ALA A 189 6.62 -18.17 -9.43
CA ALA A 189 6.85 -18.98 -10.62
C ALA A 189 6.53 -20.45 -10.32
N GLN A 190 6.05 -21.18 -11.33
CA GLN A 190 5.67 -22.60 -11.17
C GLN A 190 6.89 -23.52 -11.16
N THR A 191 7.95 -23.13 -11.87
CA THR A 191 9.11 -24.01 -12.16
C THR A 191 10.39 -23.60 -11.44
N THR A 192 10.48 -22.36 -10.98
CA THR A 192 11.66 -21.78 -10.34
C THR A 192 11.29 -21.18 -8.97
N ASP A 193 12.27 -20.86 -8.14
CA ASP A 193 12.05 -20.14 -6.86
C ASP A 193 11.79 -18.62 -7.08
N GLU A 194 11.52 -18.23 -8.32
CA GLU A 194 11.27 -16.85 -8.67
C GLU A 194 9.93 -16.34 -8.15
N ASN A 195 9.91 -15.08 -7.72
CA ASN A 195 8.75 -14.45 -7.13
C ASN A 195 8.81 -12.93 -7.26
N ALA A 196 7.68 -12.27 -7.06
CA ALA A 196 7.57 -10.80 -7.14
C ALA A 196 7.74 -10.10 -5.78
N ARG A 197 8.03 -10.85 -4.69
CA ARG A 197 8.12 -10.31 -3.34
C ARG A 197 9.40 -9.50 -3.15
N VAL A 198 9.27 -8.34 -2.52
CA VAL A 198 10.41 -7.49 -2.19
C VAL A 198 10.40 -7.09 -0.71
N TYR A 199 11.59 -7.05 -0.13
CA TYR A 199 11.85 -6.68 1.26
C TYR A 199 12.59 -5.34 1.34
N PHE A 200 12.20 -4.49 2.29
CA PHE A 200 12.79 -3.18 2.54
C PHE A 200 13.23 -3.05 3.99
N LYS A 201 14.52 -2.77 4.18
CA LYS A 201 15.18 -2.61 5.48
C LYS A 201 15.24 -1.14 5.88
N ALA A 202 14.91 -0.81 7.14
CA ALA A 202 15.02 0.57 7.63
C ALA A 202 16.48 1.01 7.76
N GLY A 203 16.80 2.20 7.25
CA GLY A 203 18.14 2.81 7.35
C GLY A 203 18.87 2.88 6.01
N GLU A 204 18.66 1.91 5.12
CA GLU A 204 19.00 2.06 3.72
C GLU A 204 17.88 2.81 2.99
N VAL A 205 18.10 4.11 2.75
CA VAL A 205 17.31 4.93 1.81
C VAL A 205 15.86 5.24 2.24
N PHE A 206 15.51 5.21 3.53
CA PHE A 206 14.26 5.81 3.99
C PHE A 206 14.27 7.35 4.02
N ILE A 207 15.41 7.99 3.71
CA ILE A 207 15.59 9.45 3.82
C ILE A 207 15.69 10.15 2.46
N HIS A 208 16.01 9.48 1.35
CA HIS A 208 16.08 10.14 0.04
C HIS A 208 15.64 9.25 -1.12
N SER A 209 14.34 9.30 -1.44
CA SER A 209 13.79 9.63 -2.77
C SER A 209 12.60 8.74 -3.17
N TYR A 210 11.54 9.41 -3.57
CA TYR A 210 10.44 8.90 -4.41
C TYR A 210 10.91 8.14 -5.67
N LEU A 211 12.20 8.22 -6.00
CA LEU A 211 12.84 7.55 -7.13
C LEU A 211 13.11 6.06 -6.85
N PHE A 212 13.54 5.70 -5.63
CA PHE A 212 13.87 4.32 -5.27
C PHE A 212 12.60 3.45 -5.18
N VAL A 213 11.54 3.96 -4.56
CA VAL A 213 10.24 3.27 -4.48
C VAL A 213 9.64 3.08 -5.88
N PHE A 214 9.81 4.05 -6.77
CA PHE A 214 9.28 3.97 -8.14
C PHE A 214 10.01 2.96 -9.02
N VAL A 215 11.35 3.00 -9.07
CA VAL A 215 12.15 2.04 -9.84
C VAL A 215 11.84 0.62 -9.37
N ASN A 216 11.69 0.41 -8.07
CA ASN A 216 11.35 -0.90 -7.53
C ASN A 216 9.89 -1.28 -7.80
N HIS A 217 8.91 -0.38 -7.71
CA HIS A 217 7.51 -0.72 -8.02
C HIS A 217 7.34 -1.11 -9.50
N PHE A 218 8.00 -0.39 -10.41
CA PHE A 218 8.00 -0.75 -11.83
C PHE A 218 8.65 -2.12 -12.06
N LEU A 219 9.86 -2.35 -11.52
CA LEU A 219 10.55 -3.65 -11.61
C LEU A 219 9.73 -4.80 -11.01
N ARG A 220 9.03 -4.56 -9.90
CA ARG A 220 8.12 -5.54 -9.25
C ARG A 220 7.00 -5.96 -10.19
N THR A 221 6.31 -4.98 -10.77
CA THR A 221 5.16 -5.23 -11.65
C THR A 221 5.63 -5.86 -12.96
N THR A 222 6.76 -5.43 -13.53
CA THR A 222 7.35 -6.09 -14.71
C THR A 222 7.69 -7.55 -14.41
N ARG A 223 8.35 -7.84 -13.28
CA ARG A 223 8.65 -9.24 -12.90
C ARG A 223 7.39 -10.08 -12.69
N ALA A 224 6.38 -9.50 -12.05
CA ALA A 224 5.08 -10.16 -11.92
C ALA A 224 4.47 -10.47 -13.30
N MET A 225 4.49 -9.50 -14.22
CA MET A 225 4.02 -9.67 -15.60
C MET A 225 4.81 -10.74 -16.35
N ASP A 226 6.13 -10.82 -16.18
CA ASP A 226 6.99 -11.83 -16.82
C ASP A 226 6.63 -13.23 -16.32
N ILE A 227 6.46 -13.42 -15.00
CA ILE A 227 6.01 -14.68 -14.41
C ILE A 227 4.64 -15.08 -14.97
N LEU A 228 3.69 -14.14 -15.00
CA LEU A 228 2.32 -14.42 -15.47
C LEU A 228 2.26 -14.74 -16.96
N ALA A 229 3.05 -14.03 -17.79
CA ALA A 229 3.11 -14.26 -19.22
C ALA A 229 3.75 -15.60 -19.57
N HIS A 230 4.72 -16.06 -18.78
CA HIS A 230 5.41 -17.33 -19.01
C HIS A 230 4.64 -18.53 -18.42
N ASP A 231 4.31 -18.48 -17.12
CA ASP A 231 3.79 -19.63 -16.38
C ASP A 231 2.27 -19.76 -16.40
N TYR A 232 1.54 -18.66 -16.65
CA TYR A 232 0.07 -18.59 -16.55
C TYR A 232 -0.55 -18.01 -17.84
N SER A 233 0.03 -18.35 -18.99
CA SER A 233 -0.29 -17.77 -20.29
C SER A 233 -1.70 -18.09 -20.81
N ASP A 234 -2.36 -19.11 -20.26
CA ASP A 234 -3.71 -19.57 -20.55
C ASP A 234 -4.78 -18.79 -19.77
N GLU A 235 -4.39 -17.99 -18.77
CA GLU A 235 -5.30 -17.19 -17.94
C GLU A 235 -5.12 -15.68 -18.22
N GLU A 236 -6.19 -14.91 -18.08
CA GLU A 236 -6.18 -13.45 -18.15
C GLU A 236 -5.92 -12.89 -16.74
N HIS A 237 -5.01 -11.92 -16.62
CA HIS A 237 -4.57 -11.44 -15.30
C HIS A 237 -4.93 -9.97 -15.09
N TRP A 238 -5.54 -9.69 -13.94
CA TRP A 238 -5.95 -8.34 -13.52
C TRP A 238 -5.21 -7.96 -12.25
N PHE A 239 -4.55 -6.80 -12.24
CA PHE A 239 -3.88 -6.27 -11.05
C PHE A 239 -4.77 -5.27 -10.31
N VAL A 240 -4.79 -5.36 -8.99
CA VAL A 240 -5.51 -4.43 -8.10
C VAL A 240 -4.51 -3.81 -7.13
N PHE A 241 -4.34 -2.50 -7.20
CA PHE A 241 -3.44 -1.72 -6.33
C PHE A 241 -4.22 -0.81 -5.40
N ASP A 242 -3.58 -0.29 -4.34
CA ASP A 242 -4.16 0.85 -3.63
C ASP A 242 -3.98 2.17 -4.44
N ASN A 243 -4.79 3.20 -4.14
CA ASN A 243 -4.67 4.51 -4.79
C ASN A 243 -3.54 5.38 -4.18
N ALA A 244 -2.39 4.77 -3.83
CA ALA A 244 -1.22 5.52 -3.41
C ALA A 244 -0.63 6.34 -4.56
N THR A 245 -0.04 7.48 -4.24
CA THR A 245 0.59 8.37 -5.23
C THR A 245 1.75 7.69 -5.97
N THR A 246 2.38 6.71 -5.35
CA THR A 246 3.43 5.86 -5.93
C THR A 246 2.90 4.98 -7.07
N HIS A 247 1.72 4.38 -6.94
CA HIS A 247 1.09 3.55 -7.97
C HIS A 247 0.59 4.36 -9.18
N ARG A 248 0.39 5.67 -9.00
CA ARG A 248 -0.01 6.59 -10.07
C ARG A 248 1.15 7.29 -10.76
N LYS A 249 2.38 7.04 -10.31
CA LYS A 249 3.55 7.63 -10.95
C LYS A 249 3.78 6.96 -12.31
N ARG A 250 4.02 7.78 -13.33
CA ARG A 250 4.39 7.31 -14.67
C ARG A 250 5.90 7.11 -14.76
N HIS A 251 6.33 6.35 -15.77
CA HIS A 251 7.74 6.22 -16.11
C HIS A 251 8.41 7.60 -16.24
N ASP A 252 9.68 7.68 -15.88
CA ASP A 252 10.41 8.95 -15.77
C ASP A 252 10.51 9.67 -17.14
N ASP A 253 10.45 8.92 -18.25
CA ASP A 253 10.37 9.44 -19.62
C ASP A 253 8.94 9.50 -20.19
N ALA A 254 7.91 9.15 -19.43
CA ALA A 254 6.54 9.16 -19.95
C ALA A 254 6.05 10.58 -20.24
N LEU A 255 5.19 10.72 -21.27
CA LEU A 255 4.61 12.00 -21.64
C LEU A 255 3.86 12.65 -20.47
N SER A 256 4.16 13.93 -20.25
CA SER A 256 3.57 14.76 -19.20
C SER A 256 3.17 16.11 -19.78
N ALA A 257 1.87 16.35 -19.89
CA ALA A 257 1.33 17.63 -20.35
C ALA A 257 1.86 18.83 -19.51
N ARG A 258 2.18 18.60 -18.23
CA ARG A 258 2.77 19.62 -17.34
C ARG A 258 4.16 20.10 -17.79
N ARG A 259 4.87 19.29 -18.57
CA ARG A 259 6.24 19.56 -19.05
C ARG A 259 6.28 19.71 -20.58
N MET A 260 5.13 19.91 -21.21
CA MET A 260 5.04 20.14 -22.64
C MET A 260 4.96 21.64 -22.95
N PRO A 261 5.77 22.17 -23.90
CA PRO A 261 5.61 23.51 -24.43
C PRO A 261 4.40 23.60 -25.37
N LYS A 262 3.76 24.79 -25.43
CA LYS A 262 2.61 25.02 -26.33
C LYS A 262 3.02 24.93 -27.80
N ASN A 263 4.15 25.55 -28.14
CA ASN A 263 4.64 25.65 -29.50
C ASN A 263 5.78 24.65 -29.73
N PRO A 264 6.11 24.31 -30.99
CA PRO A 264 7.27 23.50 -31.32
C PRO A 264 8.53 24.02 -30.61
N SER A 265 9.32 23.12 -30.05
CA SER A 265 10.64 23.48 -29.50
C SER A 265 11.67 23.42 -30.63
N PRO A 266 12.38 24.53 -30.95
CA PRO A 266 13.22 24.60 -32.15
C PRO A 266 14.48 23.72 -32.15
N TYR A 267 14.75 22.89 -31.14
CA TYR A 267 15.95 22.05 -31.08
C TYR A 267 15.74 20.75 -30.28
N PRO A 268 16.45 19.65 -30.62
CA PRO A 268 16.77 18.60 -29.67
C PRO A 268 17.86 19.16 -28.74
N LYS A 269 17.44 19.97 -27.77
CA LYS A 269 18.38 20.65 -26.88
C LYS A 269 19.11 19.61 -26.03
N LEU A 270 20.43 19.52 -26.21
CA LEU A 270 21.34 18.68 -25.44
C LEU A 270 21.11 18.87 -23.93
N ALA A 271 21.38 17.81 -23.17
CA ALA A 271 21.15 17.61 -21.72
C ALA A 271 21.54 18.75 -20.74
N ASN A 272 22.17 19.83 -21.22
CA ASN A 272 22.73 20.93 -20.43
C ASN A 272 22.08 22.31 -20.70
N ASP A 273 21.04 22.41 -21.54
CA ASP A 273 20.31 23.69 -21.73
C ASP A 273 19.20 23.85 -20.66
N PRO A 274 19.29 24.85 -19.77
CA PRO A 274 18.35 25.09 -18.67
C PRO A 274 16.92 25.43 -19.11
N ASP A 275 16.68 25.70 -20.40
CA ASP A 275 15.37 26.05 -20.95
C ASP A 275 14.67 24.88 -21.66
N THR A 276 15.22 23.67 -21.58
CA THR A 276 14.59 22.47 -22.16
C THR A 276 13.46 22.00 -21.25
N ASN A 277 12.22 22.40 -21.52
CA ASN A 277 11.09 22.02 -20.67
C ASN A 277 10.60 20.57 -20.89
N PHE A 278 11.07 19.88 -21.94
CA PHE A 278 10.56 18.59 -22.39
C PHE A 278 11.39 17.40 -21.88
N GLY A 279 11.34 17.17 -20.57
CA GLY A 279 12.03 16.05 -19.92
C GLY A 279 12.09 16.20 -18.41
N ILE A 280 12.85 15.32 -17.77
CA ILE A 280 13.11 15.40 -16.33
C ILE A 280 14.60 15.23 -16.01
N HIS A 281 15.08 15.96 -14.99
CA HIS A 281 16.33 15.62 -14.34
C HIS A 281 16.10 14.45 -13.38
N ARG A 282 16.80 13.34 -13.61
CA ARG A 282 16.78 12.14 -12.76
C ARG A 282 18.08 12.05 -11.99
N SER A 283 18.03 11.70 -10.70
CA SER A 283 19.25 11.43 -9.93
C SER A 283 20.02 10.26 -10.53
N LEU A 284 21.34 10.42 -10.67
CA LEU A 284 22.22 9.36 -11.17
C LEU A 284 22.37 8.29 -10.10
N LEU A 285 22.16 7.03 -10.48
CA LEU A 285 22.39 5.87 -9.62
C LEU A 285 23.76 5.26 -9.93
N GLY A 286 24.51 4.90 -8.90
CA GLY A 286 25.77 4.16 -9.01
C GLY A 286 25.54 2.67 -9.30
N PRO A 287 26.63 1.88 -9.48
CA PRO A 287 26.55 0.44 -9.68
C PRO A 287 25.88 -0.32 -8.53
N ASP A 288 25.87 0.28 -7.34
CA ASP A 288 25.24 -0.21 -6.11
C ASP A 288 23.76 0.19 -5.98
N GLY A 289 23.20 0.87 -6.99
CA GLY A 289 21.83 1.40 -6.97
C GLY A 289 21.64 2.63 -6.07
N LYS A 290 22.71 3.20 -5.49
CA LYS A 290 22.62 4.39 -4.62
C LYS A 290 22.81 5.68 -5.40
N VAL A 291 22.21 6.77 -4.93
CA VAL A 291 22.32 8.09 -5.58
C VAL A 291 23.73 8.63 -5.47
N VAL A 292 24.31 9.04 -6.61
CA VAL A 292 25.61 9.70 -6.67
C VAL A 292 25.46 11.18 -6.28
N TYR A 293 26.32 11.67 -5.40
CA TYR A 293 26.32 13.07 -4.96
C TYR A 293 27.54 13.82 -5.51
N GLU A 294 27.36 15.09 -5.82
CA GLU A 294 28.41 16.04 -6.18
C GLU A 294 28.46 17.19 -5.16
N THR A 295 29.64 17.81 -4.99
CA THR A 295 29.82 18.93 -4.07
C THR A 295 29.69 20.23 -4.85
N LYS A 296 28.70 21.07 -4.53
CA LYS A 296 28.56 22.42 -5.10
C LYS A 296 28.89 23.49 -4.08
N THR A 297 29.65 24.49 -4.50
CA THR A 297 29.88 25.73 -3.76
C THR A 297 28.69 26.66 -3.96
N VAL A 298 27.97 26.98 -2.87
CA VAL A 298 26.84 27.90 -2.91
C VAL A 298 27.34 29.30 -2.50
N GLN A 299 27.13 30.30 -3.37
CA GLN A 299 27.33 31.69 -2.97
C GLN A 299 26.20 32.11 -2.02
N PRO A 300 26.50 32.74 -0.87
CA PRO A 300 25.46 33.23 0.02
C PRO A 300 24.61 34.30 -0.69
N HIS A 301 23.28 34.20 -0.59
CA HIS A 301 22.38 35.23 -1.08
C HIS A 301 22.65 36.55 -0.33
N ARG A 302 23.06 37.58 -1.06
CA ARG A 302 23.15 38.94 -0.52
C ARG A 302 21.71 39.44 -0.28
N LYS A 303 21.28 39.56 0.99
CA LYS A 303 20.01 40.23 1.31
C LYS A 303 20.07 41.65 0.73
N LYS A 304 19.13 42.01 -0.15
CA LYS A 304 18.97 43.40 -0.59
C LYS A 304 18.60 44.24 0.64
N GLY A 305 19.55 45.02 1.17
CA GLY A 305 19.27 46.00 2.23
C GLY A 305 20.36 46.23 3.28
N THR A 306 21.38 45.36 3.43
CA THR A 306 22.42 45.57 4.45
C THR A 306 23.63 46.35 3.90
N LEU A 307 24.04 47.38 4.64
CA LEU A 307 25.20 48.23 4.36
C LEU A 307 26.50 47.40 4.25
N LYS A 308 27.42 47.91 3.41
CA LYS A 308 28.61 47.26 2.85
C LYS A 308 29.77 46.96 3.83
N THR A 309 29.55 46.67 5.11
CA THR A 309 30.66 46.53 6.08
C THR A 309 30.84 45.14 6.70
N ASP A 310 29.98 44.17 6.42
CA ASP A 310 30.19 42.81 6.93
C ASP A 310 31.18 42.02 6.04
N PRO A 311 32.10 41.23 6.64
CA PRO A 311 32.99 40.35 5.88
C PRO A 311 32.19 39.36 5.03
N VAL A 312 32.66 39.11 3.80
CA VAL A 312 32.04 38.17 2.85
C VAL A 312 31.93 36.80 3.53
N PRO A 313 30.72 36.21 3.65
CA PRO A 313 30.57 34.91 4.30
C PRO A 313 31.32 33.84 3.51
N GLU A 314 32.07 32.99 4.22
CA GLU A 314 32.84 31.89 3.66
C GLU A 314 31.95 30.99 2.76
N LYS A 315 32.48 30.60 1.59
CA LYS A 315 31.74 29.77 0.61
C LYS A 315 31.35 28.44 1.25
N LYS A 316 30.05 28.21 1.49
CA LYS A 316 29.56 26.93 2.02
C LYS A 316 29.52 25.88 0.91
N GLN A 317 30.15 24.75 1.15
CA GLN A 317 30.04 23.56 0.30
C GLN A 317 28.81 22.76 0.70
N ARG A 318 27.97 22.41 -0.28
CA ARG A 318 26.80 21.55 -0.07
C ARG A 318 26.88 20.33 -0.99
N ARG A 319 26.66 19.14 -0.42
CA ARG A 319 26.42 17.93 -1.21
C ARG A 319 25.05 18.01 -1.85
N VAL A 320 24.99 17.86 -3.16
CA VAL A 320 23.74 17.80 -3.94
C VAL A 320 23.74 16.53 -4.79
N PRO A 321 22.58 15.89 -5.04
CA PRO A 321 22.50 14.77 -5.94
C PRO A 321 22.98 15.14 -7.35
N LYS A 322 23.85 14.31 -7.93
CA LYS A 322 24.18 14.40 -9.36
C LYS A 322 22.96 13.96 -10.15
N THR A 323 22.62 14.70 -11.19
CA THR A 323 21.44 14.40 -12.03
C THR A 323 21.83 14.24 -13.49
N THR A 324 21.05 13.47 -14.23
CA THR A 324 21.12 13.32 -15.69
C THR A 324 19.79 13.75 -16.29
N TRP A 325 19.81 14.33 -17.48
CA TRP A 325 18.61 14.70 -18.21
C TRP A 325 18.04 13.49 -18.94
N LEU A 326 16.76 13.21 -18.73
CA LEU A 326 15.99 12.18 -19.43
C LEU A 326 14.90 12.86 -20.27
N PRO A 327 14.98 12.79 -21.61
CA PRO A 327 13.93 13.31 -22.48
C PRO A 327 12.66 12.46 -22.35
N MET A 328 11.49 13.09 -22.50
CA MET A 328 10.24 12.32 -22.61
C MET A 328 10.21 11.54 -23.94
N GLN A 329 9.55 10.39 -23.96
CA GLN A 329 9.41 9.52 -25.13
C GLN A 329 7.95 9.35 -25.56
N ASP A 330 7.74 9.00 -26.84
CA ASP A 330 6.42 8.75 -27.41
C ASP A 330 5.81 7.47 -26.81
N THR A 331 4.49 7.44 -26.70
CA THR A 331 3.75 6.25 -26.26
C THR A 331 3.69 5.23 -27.41
N ASN A 332 4.32 4.07 -27.24
CA ASN A 332 4.19 2.94 -28.16
C ASN A 332 2.80 2.29 -28.01
N PHE A 333 1.80 2.76 -28.74
CA PHE A 333 0.52 2.05 -28.85
C PHE A 333 0.65 0.88 -29.83
N THR A 334 1.06 -0.29 -29.33
CA THR A 334 0.98 -1.52 -30.11
C THR A 334 -0.42 -2.15 -29.97
N LYS A 335 -1.17 -2.06 -31.08
CA LYS A 335 -2.35 -2.84 -31.50
C LYS A 335 -3.76 -2.49 -30.96
N THR A 336 -4.57 -2.07 -31.95
CA THR A 336 -5.99 -2.41 -32.23
C THR A 336 -7.05 -2.04 -31.18
N LEU A 337 -7.44 -0.77 -31.16
CA LEU A 337 -8.86 -0.43 -31.07
C LEU A 337 -9.37 -0.27 -32.51
N PRO A 338 -10.49 -0.91 -32.89
CA PRO A 338 -11.18 -0.48 -34.09
C PRO A 338 -11.69 0.94 -33.83
N ASP A 339 -11.44 1.82 -34.79
CA ASP A 339 -12.13 3.11 -34.96
C ASP A 339 -11.49 4.42 -34.49
N VAL A 340 -10.18 4.47 -34.20
CA VAL A 340 -9.42 5.73 -34.35
C VAL A 340 -8.07 5.47 -35.00
N SER A 341 -7.84 6.10 -36.15
CA SER A 341 -6.55 6.17 -36.84
C SER A 341 -5.47 6.76 -35.92
N LEU A 342 -4.84 5.93 -35.09
CA LEU A 342 -3.76 6.28 -34.16
C LEU A 342 -2.42 6.63 -34.84
N SER A 343 -2.37 6.65 -36.18
CA SER A 343 -1.18 7.08 -36.93
C SER A 343 -0.83 8.57 -36.71
N SER A 344 -1.77 9.35 -36.17
CA SER A 344 -1.64 10.78 -35.84
C SER A 344 -1.08 11.06 -34.43
N SER A 345 -0.85 10.03 -33.59
CA SER A 345 -0.41 10.21 -32.19
C SER A 345 1.10 10.40 -32.00
N ARG A 346 1.87 10.66 -33.05
CA ARG A 346 3.30 10.99 -32.91
C ARG A 346 3.47 12.40 -32.36
N HIS A 347 4.02 12.52 -31.15
CA HIS A 347 4.31 13.82 -30.53
C HIS A 347 5.57 14.45 -31.12
N PHE A 348 6.34 13.66 -31.87
CA PHE A 348 7.52 14.08 -32.60
C PHE A 348 7.29 14.16 -34.10
N THR A 349 8.03 15.06 -34.75
CA THR A 349 8.05 15.18 -36.21
C THR A 349 8.63 13.91 -36.85
N SER A 350 8.15 13.55 -38.04
CA SER A 350 8.68 12.43 -38.83
C SER A 350 10.06 12.71 -39.45
N SER A 351 10.59 13.92 -39.28
CA SER A 351 11.93 14.28 -39.72
C SER A 351 12.98 13.57 -38.86
N SER A 352 14.14 13.25 -39.44
CA SER A 352 15.32 12.59 -38.82
C SER A 352 15.90 13.27 -37.57
N SER A 353 15.25 14.32 -37.09
CA SER A 353 15.65 15.18 -35.99
C SER A 353 14.81 15.02 -34.71
N GLY A 354 13.69 14.29 -34.74
CA GLY A 354 12.92 13.92 -33.54
C GLY A 354 12.43 15.11 -32.71
N HIS A 355 11.96 16.20 -33.35
CA HIS A 355 11.53 17.41 -32.66
C HIS A 355 10.14 17.25 -32.05
N PHE A 356 9.94 17.72 -30.82
CA PHE A 356 8.61 17.81 -30.22
C PHE A 356 7.78 18.90 -30.90
N LYS A 357 6.59 18.51 -31.40
CA LYS A 357 5.69 19.36 -32.21
C LYS A 357 5.03 20.52 -31.45
N GLY A 358 4.96 20.46 -30.12
CA GLY A 358 4.19 21.43 -29.34
C GLY A 358 2.73 21.01 -29.15
N MET A 359 2.15 21.32 -27.98
CA MET A 359 0.77 20.95 -27.65
C MET A 359 -0.24 21.52 -28.64
N SER A 360 -0.01 22.73 -29.16
CA SER A 360 -0.94 23.40 -30.07
C SER A 360 -1.10 22.61 -31.38
N THR A 361 0.02 22.25 -31.99
CA THR A 361 0.06 21.45 -33.23
C THR A 361 -0.53 20.07 -33.02
N ILE A 362 -0.22 19.40 -31.90
CA ILE A 362 -0.76 18.07 -31.60
C ILE A 362 -2.29 18.11 -31.45
N LEU A 363 -2.83 19.14 -30.79
CA LEU A 363 -4.28 19.28 -30.64
C LEU A 363 -4.96 19.66 -31.97
N GLN A 364 -4.31 20.47 -32.82
CA GLN A 364 -4.80 20.74 -34.18
C GLN A 364 -4.83 19.47 -35.05
N GLU A 365 -3.77 18.66 -35.01
CA GLU A 365 -3.71 17.36 -35.70
C GLU A 365 -4.81 16.39 -35.23
N ARG A 366 -5.31 16.56 -33.99
CA ARG A 366 -6.43 15.80 -33.42
C ARG A 366 -7.81 16.41 -33.71
N GLY A 367 -7.89 17.46 -34.52
CA GLY A 367 -9.15 18.08 -34.95
C GLY A 367 -9.72 19.12 -34.00
N PHE A 368 -8.99 19.56 -32.97
CA PHE A 368 -9.42 20.67 -32.13
C PHE A 368 -9.27 22.00 -32.87
N LEU A 369 -10.34 22.80 -32.91
CA LEU A 369 -10.37 24.11 -33.54
C LEU A 369 -9.92 25.22 -32.56
N LYS A 370 -9.36 26.32 -33.10
CA LYS A 370 -8.96 27.51 -32.33
C LYS A 370 -7.99 27.24 -31.17
N VAL A 371 -7.17 26.21 -31.28
CA VAL A 371 -6.16 25.88 -30.26
C VAL A 371 -5.11 26.97 -30.10
N GLU A 372 -4.85 27.74 -31.16
CA GLU A 372 -3.92 28.86 -31.15
C GLU A 372 -4.33 29.95 -30.15
N ASP A 373 -5.64 30.13 -29.97
CA ASP A 373 -6.22 31.09 -29.03
C ASP A 373 -6.14 30.59 -27.58
N LEU A 374 -5.94 29.28 -27.37
CA LEU A 374 -5.81 28.72 -26.03
C LEU A 374 -4.45 29.06 -25.43
N LYS A 375 -4.44 29.60 -24.22
CA LYS A 375 -3.22 29.72 -23.43
C LYS A 375 -2.58 28.33 -23.19
N ALA A 376 -1.26 28.30 -23.00
CA ALA A 376 -0.53 27.08 -22.68
C ALA A 376 -1.08 26.44 -21.40
N GLU A 377 -1.28 27.25 -20.36
CA GLU A 377 -1.79 26.84 -19.06
C GLU A 377 -2.63 27.94 -18.37
N CYS A 378 -3.45 27.53 -17.40
CA CYS A 378 -4.11 28.46 -16.48
C CYS A 378 -3.14 28.88 -15.37
N SER A 379 -3.31 30.12 -14.88
CA SER A 379 -2.47 30.66 -13.81
C SER A 379 -2.45 29.71 -12.60
N GLY A 380 -1.24 29.36 -12.14
CA GLY A 380 -1.03 28.49 -10.99
C GLY A 380 -1.61 27.09 -11.11
N PHE A 381 -1.83 26.57 -12.33
CA PHE A 381 -2.51 25.29 -12.59
C PHE A 381 -3.97 25.22 -12.09
N ASN A 382 -4.59 26.36 -11.80
CA ASN A 382 -5.97 26.44 -11.32
C ASN A 382 -6.93 26.55 -12.51
N CYS A 383 -7.18 25.42 -13.16
CA CYS A 383 -8.20 25.34 -14.21
C CYS A 383 -9.60 25.33 -13.59
N PRO A 384 -10.61 25.98 -14.21
CA PRO A 384 -11.98 25.91 -13.73
C PRO A 384 -12.45 24.46 -13.56
N PRO A 385 -13.17 24.12 -12.47
CA PRO A 385 -13.73 22.79 -12.27
C PRO A 385 -14.68 22.43 -13.42
N GLY A 386 -14.64 21.18 -13.89
CA GLY A 386 -15.49 20.70 -14.99
C GLY A 386 -15.03 21.09 -16.39
N GLU A 387 -14.18 22.10 -16.53
CA GLU A 387 -13.73 22.54 -17.86
C GLU A 387 -12.56 21.74 -18.42
N ILE A 388 -12.74 21.26 -19.65
CA ILE A 388 -11.78 20.41 -20.36
C ILE A 388 -10.97 21.18 -21.41
N SER A 389 -11.43 22.34 -21.87
CA SER A 389 -10.80 23.10 -22.98
C SER A 389 -10.23 24.46 -22.58
N CYS A 390 -10.11 24.77 -21.28
CA CYS A 390 -9.67 26.09 -20.81
C CYS A 390 -8.22 26.48 -21.16
N CYS A 391 -7.37 25.50 -21.49
CA CYS A 391 -5.98 25.69 -21.92
C CYS A 391 -5.46 24.44 -22.63
N CYS A 392 -4.38 24.57 -23.41
CA CYS A 392 -3.79 23.44 -24.14
C CYS A 392 -3.44 22.28 -23.20
N ARG A 393 -2.89 22.57 -22.00
CA ARG A 393 -2.55 21.52 -21.02
C ARG A 393 -3.75 20.74 -20.54
N ARG A 394 -4.86 21.40 -20.20
CA ARG A 394 -6.08 20.73 -19.70
C ARG A 394 -6.70 19.87 -20.79
N LEU A 395 -6.77 20.41 -22.02
CA LEU A 395 -7.34 19.71 -23.18
C LEU A 395 -6.51 18.50 -23.58
N LEU A 396 -5.19 18.60 -23.49
CA LEU A 396 -4.28 17.49 -23.73
C LEU A 396 -4.36 16.44 -22.62
N TYR A 397 -4.53 16.85 -21.36
CA TYR A 397 -4.65 15.93 -20.22
C TYR A 397 -5.88 15.03 -20.29
N SER A 398 -6.95 15.48 -20.94
CA SER A 398 -8.18 14.69 -21.16
C SER A 398 -8.11 13.77 -22.39
N GLN A 399 -6.99 13.75 -23.12
CA GLN A 399 -6.85 12.90 -24.30
C GLN A 399 -6.56 11.43 -23.93
N PRO A 400 -6.97 10.46 -24.76
CA PRO A 400 -6.83 9.03 -24.44
C PRO A 400 -5.41 8.58 -24.12
N ASP A 401 -4.40 9.13 -24.78
CA ASP A 401 -2.99 8.80 -24.56
C ASP A 401 -2.39 9.39 -23.28
N PHE A 402 -3.01 10.45 -22.76
CA PHE A 402 -2.71 10.98 -21.43
C PHE A 402 -3.60 10.38 -20.36
N MET A 403 -4.74 9.78 -20.68
CA MET A 403 -5.64 9.15 -19.73
C MET A 403 -5.29 7.67 -19.53
N ASN A 404 -4.91 6.99 -20.60
CA ASN A 404 -4.73 5.55 -20.68
C ASN A 404 -3.29 5.22 -21.07
N VAL A 405 -2.54 4.59 -20.17
CA VAL A 405 -1.24 3.98 -20.47
C VAL A 405 -1.48 2.49 -20.61
N ASN A 406 -1.30 1.94 -21.82
CA ASN A 406 -1.51 0.52 -22.06
C ASN A 406 -0.30 -0.29 -21.56
N SER A 407 -0.50 -1.12 -20.54
CA SER A 407 0.51 -2.02 -19.99
C SER A 407 0.35 -3.47 -20.47
N GLY A 408 -0.64 -3.76 -21.33
CA GLY A 408 -0.99 -5.13 -21.73
C GLY A 408 -1.73 -5.94 -20.65
N PHE A 409 -1.91 -5.38 -19.45
CA PHE A 409 -2.64 -5.97 -18.33
C PHE A 409 -3.71 -5.00 -17.82
N HIS A 410 -4.79 -5.53 -17.28
CA HIS A 410 -5.84 -4.72 -16.67
C HIS A 410 -5.43 -4.30 -15.26
N VAL A 411 -5.65 -3.02 -14.93
CA VAL A 411 -5.27 -2.44 -13.64
C VAL A 411 -6.46 -1.72 -13.02
N LEU A 412 -6.79 -2.07 -11.78
CA LEU A 412 -7.81 -1.41 -10.94
C LEU A 412 -7.19 -0.83 -9.66
N PHE A 413 -7.84 0.16 -9.07
CA PHE A 413 -7.44 0.76 -7.79
C PHE A 413 -8.48 0.52 -6.69
N LEU A 414 -8.08 -0.09 -5.58
CA LEU A 414 -8.89 -0.33 -4.38
C LEU A 414 -8.49 0.64 -3.25
N PRO A 415 -9.39 0.97 -2.34
CA PRO A 415 -8.99 1.49 -1.03
C PRO A 415 -8.43 0.34 -0.14
N LYS A 416 -7.09 0.29 -0.06
CA LYS A 416 -6.20 -0.43 0.89
C LYS A 416 -6.62 -1.80 1.46
N PHE A 417 -5.76 -2.79 1.21
CA PHE A 417 -5.74 -4.08 1.91
C PHE A 417 -4.66 -4.09 3.01
N HIS A 418 -4.75 -4.93 4.04
CA HIS A 418 -3.66 -5.16 5.00
C HIS A 418 -3.68 -6.64 5.40
N SER A 419 -2.60 -7.39 5.16
CA SER A 419 -2.49 -8.81 5.56
C SER A 419 -1.35 -9.06 6.56
N ALA A 420 -1.37 -10.24 7.18
CA ALA A 420 -0.32 -10.81 8.04
C ALA A 420 0.02 -10.12 9.40
N LYS A 421 -0.38 -8.88 9.67
CA LYS A 421 -0.02 -8.16 10.93
C LYS A 421 -0.51 -8.86 12.21
N ARG A 422 -1.59 -9.64 12.15
CA ARG A 422 -2.14 -10.35 13.32
C ARG A 422 -1.14 -11.37 13.88
N PHE A 423 -0.54 -12.19 13.03
CA PHE A 423 0.42 -13.23 13.47
C PHE A 423 1.73 -12.59 13.92
N TYR A 424 2.22 -11.61 13.18
CA TYR A 424 3.42 -10.84 13.54
C TYR A 424 3.35 -10.28 14.98
N ARG A 425 2.21 -9.70 15.36
CA ARG A 425 1.99 -9.15 16.71
C ARG A 425 2.01 -10.20 17.83
N MET A 426 1.94 -11.49 17.49
CA MET A 426 2.06 -12.61 18.44
C MET A 426 3.51 -13.04 18.67
N LEU A 427 4.42 -12.70 17.76
CA LEU A 427 5.82 -13.10 17.83
C LEU A 427 6.60 -12.26 18.87
N PRO A 428 7.73 -12.76 19.38
CA PRO A 428 8.57 -12.04 20.33
C PRO A 428 9.04 -10.68 19.79
N ALA A 429 9.14 -9.69 20.68
CA ALA A 429 9.71 -8.39 20.34
C ALA A 429 11.22 -8.53 20.09
N SER A 430 11.70 -7.87 19.03
CA SER A 430 13.14 -7.76 18.77
C SER A 430 13.46 -6.41 18.14
N SER A 431 14.50 -5.77 18.65
CA SER A 431 15.11 -4.56 18.08
C SER A 431 16.20 -4.88 17.06
N LYS A 432 16.61 -6.16 16.96
CA LYS A 432 17.61 -6.62 16.00
C LYS A 432 16.95 -6.90 14.65
N GLU A 433 17.53 -6.36 13.60
CA GLU A 433 16.99 -6.40 12.25
C GLU A 433 16.83 -7.82 11.69
N GLU A 434 17.78 -8.72 11.95
CA GLU A 434 17.71 -10.12 11.51
C GLU A 434 16.48 -10.85 12.06
N TYR A 435 16.20 -10.66 13.36
CA TYR A 435 15.02 -11.24 14.00
C TYR A 435 13.72 -10.54 13.59
N LEU A 436 13.78 -9.24 13.25
CA LEU A 436 12.65 -8.53 12.68
C LEU A 436 12.27 -9.15 11.32
N GLU A 437 13.25 -9.37 10.44
CA GLU A 437 13.08 -10.02 9.14
C GLU A 437 12.54 -11.45 9.28
N LEU A 438 13.11 -12.27 10.19
CA LEU A 438 12.64 -13.64 10.45
C LEU A 438 11.19 -13.67 10.93
N ASN A 439 10.83 -12.81 11.88
CA ASN A 439 9.46 -12.73 12.39
C ASN A 439 8.47 -12.32 11.31
N VAL A 440 8.88 -11.40 10.44
CA VAL A 440 8.08 -10.96 9.31
C VAL A 440 7.88 -12.10 8.31
N LYS A 441 8.95 -12.83 7.95
CA LYS A 441 8.86 -14.00 7.06
C LYS A 441 7.93 -15.07 7.63
N ALA A 442 8.09 -15.43 8.90
CA ALA A 442 7.21 -16.38 9.58
C ALA A 442 5.74 -15.91 9.59
N ALA A 443 5.49 -14.62 9.74
CA ALA A 443 4.14 -14.07 9.67
C ALA A 443 3.52 -14.17 8.28
N LEU A 444 4.29 -13.96 7.21
CA LEU A 444 3.81 -14.13 5.84
C LEU A 444 3.53 -15.59 5.51
N GLU A 445 4.40 -16.51 5.93
CA GLU A 445 4.24 -17.96 5.75
C GLU A 445 3.03 -18.51 6.51
N SER A 446 2.65 -17.88 7.63
CA SER A 446 1.44 -18.26 8.37
C SER A 446 0.13 -17.95 7.63
N VAL A 447 0.17 -17.13 6.58
CA VAL A 447 -1.02 -16.80 5.78
C VAL A 447 -1.25 -17.91 4.77
N SER A 448 -2.16 -18.82 5.13
CA SER A 448 -2.57 -19.91 4.23
C SER A 448 -3.44 -19.40 3.07
N LEU A 449 -3.45 -20.14 1.97
CA LEU A 449 -4.36 -19.90 0.83
C LEU A 449 -5.83 -19.90 1.27
N THR A 450 -6.18 -20.77 2.22
CA THR A 450 -7.52 -20.81 2.81
C THR A 450 -7.88 -19.49 3.50
N THR A 451 -6.92 -18.85 4.18
CA THR A 451 -7.11 -17.54 4.81
C THR A 451 -7.29 -16.43 3.77
N MET A 452 -6.61 -16.52 2.63
CA MET A 452 -6.71 -15.53 1.55
C MET A 452 -8.03 -15.59 0.79
N ARG A 453 -8.71 -16.74 0.81
CA ARG A 453 -10.03 -16.94 0.23
C ARG A 453 -11.18 -16.44 1.13
N GLN A 454 -10.88 -16.00 2.36
CA GLN A 454 -11.84 -15.40 3.31
C GLN A 454 -11.82 -13.88 3.18
#